data_AF-A0A2G6GH18-F1
#
_entry.id   AF-A0A2G6GH18-F1
#
_cell.length_a   1.000
_cell.length_b   1.000
_cell.length_c   1.000
_cell.angle_alpha   90.00
_cell.angle_beta   90.00
_cell.angle_gamma   90.00
#
_symmetry.space_group_name_H-M   'P 1'
#
loop_
_entity.id
_entity.type
_entity.pdbx_description
1 polymer ?
#
loop_
_entity_poly.entity_id
_entity_poly.type
_entity_poly.pdbx_seq_one_letter_code
_entity_poly.pdbx_strand_id
1 'polypeptide(L)'
;MLQKRFLTTTLLTATFVALWLIILSISSTPLNASPTELTYMQSTYDCAAQSAIPPTECEALVAIYNANPDASLNGWLAAGSSPCDWSGVYCSGGGVDELNLEQDGLTMIPAGIGDLTNLTYLNLHGNQLTALPPEIGDLTELTKLWLPYNQLTILP
;
A
#
# COMPACT_ATOMS: atom_id res chain seq x y z
N MET A 1 49.54 -47.58 11.27
CA MET A 1 48.42 -48.25 11.97
C MET A 1 47.23 -47.31 11.95
N LEU A 2 46.08 -47.76 11.45
CA LEU A 2 44.81 -47.03 11.46
C LEU A 2 44.26 -46.96 12.90
N GLN A 3 43.67 -45.82 13.32
CA GLN A 3 42.22 -45.63 13.37
C GLN A 3 41.79 -44.33 14.11
N LYS A 4 40.94 -43.57 13.41
CA LYS A 4 39.69 -42.91 13.84
C LYS A 4 39.63 -42.24 15.23
N ARG A 5 39.31 -40.94 15.25
CA ARG A 5 37.97 -40.44 15.65
C ARG A 5 37.82 -38.92 15.37
N PHE A 6 36.83 -38.64 14.52
CA PHE A 6 36.07 -37.40 14.34
C PHE A 6 35.38 -36.96 15.67
N LEU A 7 34.85 -35.76 15.94
CA LEU A 7 34.54 -34.51 15.22
C LEU A 7 34.31 -33.42 16.29
N THR A 8 34.80 -32.21 16.01
CA THR A 8 34.26 -30.85 16.26
C THR A 8 33.42 -30.50 17.49
N THR A 9 33.87 -29.41 18.10
CA THR A 9 33.24 -28.55 19.11
C THR A 9 31.97 -27.84 18.62
N THR A 10 31.14 -27.49 19.60
CA THR A 10 29.72 -27.08 19.57
C THR A 10 29.44 -25.67 19.01
N LEU A 11 28.19 -25.50 18.56
CA LEU A 11 27.55 -24.44 17.77
C LEU A 11 27.60 -23.00 18.34
N LEU A 12 27.76 -22.01 17.45
CA LEU A 12 27.01 -20.74 17.49
C LEU A 12 26.73 -20.21 16.07
N THR A 13 25.53 -19.65 15.91
CA THR A 13 24.97 -18.75 14.87
C THR A 13 24.46 -19.29 13.53
N ALA A 14 23.14 -19.14 13.38
CA ALA A 14 22.38 -18.62 12.23
C ALA A 14 22.62 -19.24 10.84
N THR A 15 21.65 -20.04 10.41
CA THR A 15 21.53 -20.52 9.03
C THR A 15 21.01 -19.42 8.11
N PHE A 16 21.87 -18.91 7.22
CA PHE A 16 21.51 -18.53 5.85
C PHE A 16 22.75 -18.59 4.94
N VAL A 17 22.51 -19.00 3.69
CA VAL A 17 23.35 -18.86 2.48
C VAL A 17 24.22 -20.06 2.03
N ALA A 18 23.60 -20.80 1.08
CA ALA A 18 24.10 -21.22 -0.23
C ALA A 18 25.44 -21.99 -0.40
N LEU A 19 25.29 -23.29 -0.69
CA LEU A 19 25.95 -23.94 -1.84
C LEU A 19 24.76 -24.32 -2.76
N TRP A 20 24.78 -24.09 -4.07
CA TRP A 20 25.58 -24.86 -5.01
C TRP A 20 26.00 -24.00 -6.21
N LEU A 21 27.31 -24.01 -6.46
CA LEU A 21 27.90 -23.75 -7.77
C LEU A 21 27.39 -24.80 -8.77
N ILE A 22 26.94 -24.36 -9.95
CA ILE A 22 27.33 -24.86 -11.28
C ILE A 22 26.77 -23.86 -12.30
N ILE A 23 27.66 -23.16 -12.99
CA ILE A 23 27.36 -22.50 -14.27
C ILE A 23 28.06 -23.34 -15.34
N LEU A 24 27.36 -23.64 -16.45
CA LEU A 24 27.78 -23.39 -17.84
C LEU A 24 27.17 -24.41 -18.83
N SER A 25 26.27 -23.93 -19.70
CA SER A 25 26.47 -24.03 -21.16
C SER A 25 25.41 -23.25 -21.97
N ILE A 26 25.78 -22.00 -22.30
CA ILE A 26 25.57 -21.25 -23.56
C ILE A 26 24.27 -21.46 -24.39
N SER A 27 23.45 -20.41 -24.46
CA SER A 27 23.13 -19.76 -25.75
C SER A 27 22.80 -18.28 -25.54
N SER A 28 23.24 -17.46 -26.50
CA SER A 28 23.37 -16.01 -26.43
C SER A 28 22.03 -15.29 -26.61
N THR A 29 21.45 -14.83 -25.50
CA THR A 29 20.73 -13.56 -25.44
C THR A 29 21.21 -12.83 -24.18
N PRO A 30 21.56 -11.55 -24.23
CA PRO A 30 21.82 -10.82 -23.00
C PRO A 30 20.49 -10.75 -22.23
N LEU A 31 20.39 -11.49 -21.14
CA LEU A 31 19.38 -11.24 -20.13
C LEU A 31 19.74 -9.89 -19.49
N ASN A 32 19.24 -8.80 -20.08
CA ASN A 32 19.25 -7.49 -19.44
C ASN A 32 18.16 -7.48 -18.37
N ALA A 33 18.30 -8.34 -17.36
CA ALA A 33 17.56 -8.23 -16.13
C ALA A 33 18.19 -7.09 -15.33
N SER A 34 17.53 -5.93 -15.36
CA SER A 34 17.80 -4.82 -14.45
C SER A 34 17.71 -5.32 -12.99
N PRO A 35 18.54 -4.83 -12.05
CA PRO A 35 18.57 -5.29 -10.66
C PRO A 35 17.34 -4.88 -9.82
N THR A 36 16.17 -4.72 -10.42
CA THR A 36 14.92 -4.29 -9.79
C THR A 36 13.83 -5.36 -9.89
N GLU A 37 14.15 -6.58 -9.47
CA GLU A 37 13.13 -7.62 -9.23
C GLU A 37 13.11 -8.03 -7.75
N LEU A 38 13.22 -7.01 -6.89
CA LEU A 38 12.62 -7.00 -5.54
C LEU A 38 11.54 -5.91 -5.48
N THR A 39 10.76 -5.82 -6.55
CA THR A 39 9.60 -4.93 -6.61
C THR A 39 8.52 -5.56 -5.73
N TYR A 40 8.42 -5.05 -4.51
CA TYR A 40 7.18 -5.02 -3.76
C TYR A 40 6.07 -4.69 -4.76
N MET A 41 5.11 -5.59 -4.93
CA MET A 41 4.06 -5.55 -5.95
C MET A 41 3.27 -4.24 -5.84
N GLN A 42 3.77 -3.19 -6.49
CA GLN A 42 3.08 -1.93 -6.64
C GLN A 42 1.93 -2.21 -7.61
N SER A 43 0.71 -2.11 -7.13
CA SER A 43 -0.49 -2.38 -7.92
C SER A 43 -0.45 -1.61 -9.24
N THR A 44 -0.59 -2.29 -10.37
CA THR A 44 -0.56 -1.71 -11.72
C THR A 44 -1.89 -1.03 -12.09
N TYR A 45 -2.61 -0.46 -11.12
CA TYR A 45 -3.87 0.21 -11.41
C TYR A 45 -3.58 1.51 -12.15
N ASP A 46 -4.05 1.61 -13.39
CA ASP A 46 -3.75 2.74 -14.28
C ASP A 46 -4.76 3.88 -14.05
N CYS A 47 -4.37 4.83 -13.21
CA CYS A 47 -5.12 6.05 -12.95
C CYS A 47 -5.21 6.98 -14.16
N ALA A 48 -4.26 6.91 -15.11
CA ALA A 48 -4.29 7.75 -16.31
C ALA A 48 -5.37 7.31 -17.31
N ALA A 49 -5.81 6.05 -17.22
CA ALA A 49 -6.91 5.50 -18.02
C ALA A 49 -8.31 5.79 -17.43
N GLN A 50 -8.39 6.30 -16.19
CA GLN A 50 -9.67 6.60 -15.53
C GLN A 50 -10.18 7.98 -15.94
N SER A 51 -11.49 8.09 -16.20
CA SER A 51 -12.14 9.36 -16.59
C SER A 51 -13.16 9.88 -15.57
N ALA A 52 -13.42 9.14 -14.50
CA ALA A 52 -14.46 9.47 -13.51
C ALA A 52 -14.02 10.54 -12.49
N ILE A 53 -12.72 10.58 -12.17
CA ILE A 53 -12.08 11.50 -11.23
C ILE A 53 -10.70 11.92 -11.77
N PRO A 54 -10.08 13.00 -11.26
CA PRO A 54 -8.73 13.40 -11.65
C PRO A 54 -7.70 12.31 -11.34
N PRO A 55 -6.65 12.13 -12.17
CA PRO A 55 -5.61 11.15 -11.91
C PRO A 55 -4.97 11.27 -10.52
N THR A 56 -4.79 12.49 -10.01
CA THR A 56 -4.24 12.75 -8.67
C THR A 56 -5.13 12.21 -7.55
N GLU A 57 -6.45 12.35 -7.67
CA GLU A 57 -7.39 11.77 -6.68
C GLU A 57 -7.38 10.23 -6.75
N CYS A 58 -7.29 9.66 -7.96
CA CYS A 58 -7.10 8.23 -8.12
C CYS A 58 -5.80 7.74 -7.48
N GLU A 59 -4.69 8.45 -7.70
CA GLU A 59 -3.39 8.13 -7.12
C GLU A 59 -3.42 8.20 -5.59
N ALA A 60 -4.15 9.17 -5.01
CA ALA A 60 -4.36 9.26 -3.57
C ALA A 60 -5.08 8.02 -3.00
N LEU A 61 -6.14 7.55 -3.66
CA LEU A 61 -6.84 6.33 -3.25
C LEU A 61 -5.94 5.09 -3.41
N VAL A 62 -5.25 4.95 -4.55
CA VAL A 62 -4.28 3.86 -4.77
C VAL A 62 -3.18 3.87 -3.71
N ALA A 63 -2.73 5.04 -3.28
CA ALA A 63 -1.77 5.17 -2.19
C ALA A 63 -2.34 4.67 -0.86
N ILE A 64 -3.59 4.99 -0.51
CA ILE A 64 -4.27 4.47 0.70
C ILE A 64 -4.28 2.94 0.68
N TYR A 65 -4.64 2.33 -0.46
CA TYR A 65 -4.64 0.87 -0.60
C TYR A 65 -3.24 0.28 -0.38
N ASN A 66 -2.24 0.79 -1.11
CA ASN A 66 -0.88 0.26 -1.05
C ASN A 66 -0.20 0.45 0.32
N ALA A 67 -0.58 1.51 1.04
CA ALA A 67 -0.08 1.78 2.37
C ALA A 67 -0.68 0.86 3.46
N ASN A 68 -1.76 0.14 3.14
CA ASN A 68 -2.48 -0.71 4.09
C ASN A 68 -2.71 -2.12 3.50
N PRO A 69 -1.66 -2.93 3.32
CA PRO A 69 -1.75 -4.22 2.64
C PRO A 69 -2.63 -5.26 3.36
N ASP A 70 -2.84 -5.10 4.66
CA ASP A 70 -3.68 -5.98 5.49
C ASP A 70 -5.12 -5.44 5.68
N ALA A 71 -5.44 -4.27 5.08
CA ALA A 71 -6.77 -3.68 5.20
C ALA A 71 -7.80 -4.37 4.30
N SER A 72 -9.06 -4.35 4.73
CA SER A 72 -10.20 -4.98 4.06
C SER A 72 -10.88 -4.05 3.04
N LEU A 73 -10.10 -3.47 2.13
CA LEU A 73 -10.58 -2.55 1.08
C LEU A 73 -11.25 -3.29 -0.08
N ASN A 74 -12.42 -3.85 0.19
CA ASN A 74 -13.14 -4.74 -0.73
C ASN A 74 -13.46 -4.05 -2.07
N GLY A 75 -13.13 -4.70 -3.18
CA GLY A 75 -13.43 -4.22 -4.53
C GLY A 75 -12.48 -3.13 -5.05
N TRP A 76 -11.54 -2.65 -4.22
CA TRP A 76 -10.53 -1.70 -4.66
C TRP A 76 -9.56 -2.36 -5.64
N LEU A 77 -9.11 -1.58 -6.62
CA LEU A 77 -8.17 -1.99 -7.66
C LEU A 77 -8.59 -3.20 -8.50
N ALA A 78 -9.88 -3.59 -8.46
CA ALA A 78 -10.40 -4.63 -9.31
C ALA A 78 -10.19 -4.25 -10.79
N ALA A 79 -9.73 -5.20 -11.61
CA ALA A 79 -9.42 -4.93 -13.01
C ALA A 79 -10.63 -4.34 -13.75
N GLY A 80 -10.46 -3.16 -14.34
CA GLY A 80 -11.51 -2.46 -15.07
C GLY A 80 -12.59 -1.80 -14.21
N SER A 81 -12.50 -1.84 -12.89
CA SER A 81 -13.36 -1.05 -12.00
C SER A 81 -12.99 0.43 -12.07
N SER A 82 -13.97 1.32 -11.91
CA SER A 82 -13.72 2.74 -11.65
C SER A 82 -13.48 2.98 -10.15
N PRO A 83 -12.68 3.99 -9.74
CA PRO A 83 -12.55 4.33 -8.32
C PRO A 83 -13.89 4.66 -7.66
N CYS A 84 -14.84 5.22 -8.41
CA CYS A 84 -16.18 5.55 -7.93
C CYS A 84 -17.09 4.32 -7.72
N ASP A 85 -16.65 3.13 -8.18
CA ASP A 85 -17.33 1.86 -7.90
C ASP A 85 -16.73 1.13 -6.69
N TRP A 86 -15.63 1.65 -6.12
CA TRP A 86 -14.96 1.02 -4.99
C TRP A 86 -15.79 1.18 -3.72
N SER A 87 -15.78 0.14 -2.89
CA SER A 87 -16.49 0.18 -1.62
C SER A 87 -16.02 1.36 -0.78
N GLY A 88 -16.96 2.20 -0.35
CA GLY A 88 -16.68 3.37 0.48
C GLY A 88 -16.19 4.61 -0.28
N VAL A 89 -16.06 4.57 -1.60
CA VAL A 89 -15.73 5.75 -2.41
C VAL A 89 -16.99 6.26 -3.09
N TYR A 90 -17.30 7.53 -2.87
CA TYR A 90 -18.41 8.21 -3.51
C TYR A 90 -17.87 9.40 -4.30
N CYS A 91 -18.39 9.56 -5.50
CA CYS A 91 -17.97 10.61 -6.41
C CYS A 91 -19.16 11.46 -6.84
N SER A 92 -18.97 12.77 -6.86
CA SER A 92 -19.88 13.72 -7.49
C SER A 92 -19.11 14.88 -8.09
N GLY A 93 -19.70 15.59 -9.06
CA GLY A 93 -19.07 16.77 -9.66
C GLY A 93 -17.76 16.52 -10.42
N GLY A 94 -17.37 15.26 -10.65
CA GLY A 94 -16.11 14.88 -11.31
C GLY A 94 -14.93 14.68 -10.36
N GLY A 95 -15.17 14.48 -9.06
CA GLY A 95 -14.16 14.12 -8.07
C GLY A 95 -14.75 13.27 -6.93
N VAL A 96 -13.92 12.89 -5.96
CA VAL A 96 -14.32 12.19 -4.74
C VAL A 96 -14.84 13.20 -3.71
N ASP A 97 -16.10 13.07 -3.30
CA ASP A 97 -16.75 13.98 -2.36
C ASP A 97 -17.07 13.32 -1.00
N GLU A 98 -17.17 12.00 -0.94
CA GLU A 98 -17.23 11.24 0.31
C GLU A 98 -16.33 10.00 0.29
N LEU A 99 -15.64 9.76 1.40
CA LEU A 99 -14.77 8.60 1.60
C LEU A 99 -15.09 7.96 2.95
N ASN A 100 -15.69 6.77 2.90
CA ASN A 100 -16.04 5.96 4.05
C ASN A 100 -15.16 4.72 4.14
N LEU A 101 -14.17 4.76 5.02
CA LEU A 101 -13.23 3.66 5.28
C LEU A 101 -13.36 3.13 6.70
N GLU A 102 -14.60 3.05 7.20
CA GLU A 102 -14.84 2.60 8.56
C GLU A 102 -14.53 1.11 8.73
N GLN A 103 -13.84 0.78 9.82
CA GLN A 103 -13.53 -0.60 10.22
C GLN A 103 -12.78 -1.42 9.16
N ASP A 104 -12.04 -0.76 8.26
CA ASP A 104 -11.25 -1.43 7.21
C ASP A 104 -9.90 -1.94 7.70
N GLY A 105 -9.52 -1.66 8.95
CA GLY A 105 -8.24 -2.10 9.51
C GLY A 105 -7.05 -1.26 9.03
N LEU A 106 -7.29 0.00 8.66
CA LEU A 106 -6.25 0.93 8.25
C LEU A 106 -5.27 1.19 9.40
N THR A 107 -3.98 1.18 9.07
CA THR A 107 -2.87 1.49 9.98
C THR A 107 -2.26 2.85 9.68
N MET A 108 -2.41 3.37 8.47
CA MET A 108 -1.94 4.69 8.07
C MET A 108 -2.80 5.35 6.99
N ILE A 109 -2.80 6.68 6.96
CA ILE A 109 -3.30 7.50 5.86
C ILE A 109 -2.10 8.19 5.20
N PRO A 110 -1.81 7.97 3.91
CA PRO A 110 -0.73 8.65 3.20
C PRO A 110 -0.98 10.15 3.01
N ALA A 111 0.09 10.92 2.85
CA ALA A 111 0.05 12.37 2.60
C ALA A 111 -0.80 12.75 1.36
N GLY A 112 -0.85 11.88 0.35
CA GLY A 112 -1.68 12.09 -0.85
C GLY A 112 -3.17 12.25 -0.57
N ILE A 113 -3.66 11.97 0.66
CA ILE A 113 -5.04 12.29 1.03
C ILE A 113 -5.40 13.76 0.76
N GLY A 114 -4.44 14.68 0.87
CA GLY A 114 -4.65 16.11 0.59
C GLY A 114 -5.05 16.42 -0.86
N ASP A 115 -4.81 15.51 -1.80
CA ASP A 115 -5.21 15.66 -3.20
C ASP A 115 -6.73 15.49 -3.42
N LEU A 116 -7.46 14.94 -2.45
CA LEU A 116 -8.93 14.81 -2.47
C LEU A 116 -9.61 16.14 -2.13
N THR A 117 -9.31 17.19 -2.90
CA THR A 117 -9.70 18.58 -2.60
C THR A 117 -11.21 18.83 -2.57
N ASN A 118 -12.01 17.96 -3.22
CA ASN A 118 -13.47 18.01 -3.21
C ASN A 118 -14.12 17.25 -2.04
N LEU A 119 -13.32 16.58 -1.19
CA LEU A 119 -13.83 15.70 -0.15
C LEU A 119 -14.55 16.48 0.94
N THR A 120 -15.84 16.21 1.12
CA THR A 120 -16.69 16.86 2.12
C THR A 120 -16.92 16.01 3.37
N TYR A 121 -16.81 14.69 3.23
CA TYR A 121 -16.98 13.70 4.29
C TYR A 121 -15.85 12.66 4.29
N LEU A 122 -15.16 12.52 5.42
CA LEU A 122 -14.14 11.50 5.65
C LEU A 122 -14.45 10.71 6.92
N ASN A 123 -14.76 9.42 6.76
CA ASN A 123 -14.97 8.50 7.87
C ASN A 123 -13.84 7.48 7.97
N LEU A 124 -13.10 7.55 9.08
CA LEU A 124 -12.02 6.64 9.44
C LEU A 124 -12.31 5.93 10.76
N HIS A 125 -13.57 5.90 11.18
CA HIS A 125 -14.03 5.26 12.40
C HIS A 125 -13.55 3.82 12.53
N GLY A 126 -13.09 3.42 13.72
CA GLY A 126 -12.81 2.01 14.01
C GLY A 126 -11.59 1.43 13.30
N ASN A 127 -10.57 2.24 13.03
CA ASN A 127 -9.30 1.81 12.44
C ASN A 127 -8.17 1.75 13.49
N GLN A 128 -6.93 1.56 13.05
CA GLN A 128 -5.73 1.41 13.88
C GLN A 128 -4.74 2.57 13.67
N LEU A 129 -5.25 3.73 13.27
CA LEU A 129 -4.43 4.91 12.97
C LEU A 129 -3.79 5.46 14.24
N THR A 130 -2.49 5.72 14.19
CA THR A 130 -1.72 6.32 15.30
C THR A 130 -1.42 7.80 15.10
N ALA A 131 -1.46 8.26 13.86
CA ALA A 131 -1.35 9.65 13.45
C ALA A 131 -2.17 9.89 12.17
N LEU A 132 -2.42 11.16 11.87
CA LEU A 132 -2.89 11.61 10.56
C LEU A 132 -1.79 12.46 9.90
N PRO A 133 -1.66 12.43 8.57
CA PRO A 133 -0.75 13.30 7.86
C PRO A 133 -1.20 14.78 7.98
N PRO A 134 -0.28 15.75 8.02
CA PRO A 134 -0.64 17.18 8.06
C PRO A 134 -1.47 17.62 6.84
N GLU A 135 -1.35 16.91 5.72
CA GLU A 135 -2.11 17.12 4.48
C GLU A 135 -3.63 16.89 4.64
N ILE A 136 -4.11 16.37 5.79
CA ILE A 136 -5.53 16.48 6.15
C ILE A 136 -6.00 17.95 6.15
N GLY A 137 -5.09 18.90 6.44
CA GLY A 137 -5.37 20.34 6.37
C GLY A 137 -5.58 20.88 4.96
N ASP A 138 -5.18 20.14 3.92
CA ASP A 138 -5.36 20.52 2.52
C ASP A 138 -6.77 20.16 1.99
N LEU A 139 -7.54 19.38 2.76
CA LEU A 139 -8.94 19.03 2.47
C LEU A 139 -9.87 20.22 2.75
N THR A 140 -9.75 21.29 1.96
CA THR A 140 -10.40 22.58 2.22
C THR A 140 -11.93 22.56 2.20
N GLU A 141 -12.55 21.57 1.54
CA GLU A 141 -14.01 21.38 1.50
C GLU A 141 -14.54 20.41 2.59
N LEU A 142 -13.66 19.86 3.43
CA LEU A 142 -14.04 18.85 4.43
C LEU A 142 -14.90 19.47 5.54
N THR A 143 -16.15 19.03 5.63
CA THR A 143 -17.10 19.51 6.65
C THR A 143 -17.28 18.52 7.80
N LYS A 144 -16.93 17.25 7.58
CA LYS A 144 -17.13 16.16 8.53
C LYS A 144 -15.95 15.20 8.49
N LEU A 145 -15.29 15.07 9.64
CA LEU A 145 -14.19 14.15 9.88
C LEU A 145 -14.54 13.23 11.06
N TRP A 146 -14.67 11.93 10.80
CA TRP A 146 -15.05 10.94 11.81
C TRP A 146 -13.87 10.03 12.15
N LEU A 147 -13.30 10.19 13.35
CA LEU A 147 -12.09 9.51 13.83
C LEU A 147 -12.24 8.58 15.07
N PRO A 148 -13.35 8.55 15.84
CA PRO A 148 -13.46 7.67 17.00
C PRO A 148 -13.03 6.21 16.77
N TYR A 149 -12.55 5.58 17.84
CA TYR A 149 -12.02 4.22 17.85
C TYR A 149 -10.80 4.03 16.94
N ASN A 150 -9.85 4.96 17.04
CA ASN A 150 -8.47 4.85 16.55
C ASN A 150 -7.47 4.91 17.72
N GLN A 151 -6.18 4.93 17.41
CA GLN A 151 -5.06 5.02 18.37
C GLN A 151 -4.34 6.38 18.29
N LEU A 152 -5.04 7.41 17.82
CA LEU A 152 -4.51 8.76 17.66
C LEU A 152 -4.14 9.37 19.01
N THR A 153 -2.92 9.89 19.10
CA THR A 153 -2.42 10.61 20.28
C THR A 153 -2.29 12.11 20.05
N ILE A 154 -2.27 12.52 18.78
CA ILE A 154 -2.17 13.89 18.32
C ILE A 154 -3.01 14.05 17.06
N LEU A 155 -3.58 15.25 16.88
CA LEU A 155 -4.14 15.71 15.63
C LEU A 155 -3.17 16.74 15.02
N PRO A 156 -2.99 16.73 13.68
CA PRO A 156 -2.12 17.69 13.00
C PRO A 156 -2.58 19.14 13.17
#